data_AF-A0A935ZS53-F1
#
_entry.id   AF-A0A935ZS53-F1
#
_cell.length_a   1.000
_cell.length_b   1.000
_cell.length_c   1.000
_cell.angle_alpha   90.00
_cell.angle_beta   90.00
_cell.angle_gamma   90.00
#
_symmetry.space_group_name_H-M   'P 1'
#
loop_
_entity.id
_entity.type
_entity.pdbx_description
1 polymer ?
#
loop_
_entity_poly.entity_id
_entity_poly.type
_entity_poly.pdbx_seq_one_letter_code
_entity_poly.pdbx_strand_id
1 'polypeptide(L)'
;MEVAQPIETAAALQAIAREAGGDVTSLSSSPEQASIYLQLPPEAMGRVRHALAQLPGTIASENASVSDLTDSVRQLDGRLQKLNRADLELERLMRSALEHDLFDAFVAQRELCSRERESLQSQIDNALQQTRRAQLNVTFTRTAAIGGPVRVPDKPFLER
;
A
#
# COMPACT_ATOMS: atom_id res chain seq x y z
N MET A 1 10.49 -11.26 19.06
CA MET A 1 11.76 -11.89 18.60
C MET A 1 12.57 -10.81 17.90
N GLU A 2 13.88 -10.79 18.07
CA GLU A 2 14.50 -9.55 18.57
C GLU A 2 15.65 -8.95 17.71
N VAL A 3 15.84 -7.63 17.76
CA VAL A 3 16.91 -6.81 17.15
C VAL A 3 17.66 -6.01 18.23
N ALA A 4 18.98 -5.83 18.13
CA ALA A 4 19.74 -5.14 19.17
C ALA A 4 19.36 -3.65 19.35
N GLN A 5 19.02 -2.98 18.24
CA GLN A 5 18.71 -1.54 18.21
C GLN A 5 17.51 -1.24 17.27
N PRO A 6 16.27 -1.36 17.77
CA PRO A 6 15.06 -1.20 16.95
C PRO A 6 14.97 0.13 16.19
N ILE A 7 15.40 1.23 16.80
CA ILE A 7 15.37 2.58 16.22
C ILE A 7 16.31 2.66 15.01
N GLU A 8 17.54 2.16 15.14
CA GLU A 8 18.55 2.21 14.07
C GLU A 8 18.17 1.29 12.91
N THR A 9 17.63 0.11 13.20
CA THR A 9 17.13 -0.81 12.17
C THR A 9 15.96 -0.20 11.38
N ALA A 10 15.05 0.51 12.06
CA ALA A 10 13.95 1.21 11.38
C ALA A 10 14.45 2.38 10.50
N ALA A 11 15.46 3.12 10.96
CA ALA A 11 16.08 4.19 10.18
C ALA A 11 16.82 3.65 8.93
N ALA A 12 17.51 2.52 9.06
CA ALA A 12 18.16 1.86 7.93
C ALA A 12 17.13 1.36 6.90
N LEU A 13 16.05 0.73 7.35
CA LEU A 13 14.96 0.30 6.46
C LEU A 13 14.27 1.50 5.78
N GLN A 14 14.10 2.63 6.47
CA GLN A 14 13.61 3.87 5.88
C GLN A 14 14.51 4.38 4.74
N ALA A 15 15.83 4.36 4.93
CA ALA A 15 16.77 4.79 3.90
C ALA A 15 16.69 3.89 2.66
N ILE A 16 16.69 2.56 2.86
CA ILE A 16 16.54 1.56 1.78
C ILE A 16 15.23 1.78 1.02
N ALA A 17 14.11 2.01 1.73
CA ALA A 17 12.82 2.26 1.12
C ALA A 17 12.81 3.52 0.24
N ARG A 18 13.46 4.61 0.70
CA ARG A 18 13.60 5.86 -0.05
C ARG A 18 14.47 5.71 -1.29
N GLU A 19 15.60 5.01 -1.20
CA GLU A 19 16.44 4.70 -2.34
C GLU A 19 15.70 3.86 -3.40
N ALA A 20 14.80 3.00 -2.95
CA ALA A 20 13.95 2.18 -3.80
C ALA A 20 12.75 2.94 -4.40
N GLY A 21 12.64 4.25 -4.16
CA GLY A 21 11.57 5.11 -4.68
C GLY A 21 10.26 5.04 -3.88
N GLY A 22 10.31 4.55 -2.64
CA GLY A 22 9.18 4.50 -1.73
C GLY A 22 9.20 5.55 -0.63
N ASP A 23 8.05 5.70 0.02
CA ASP A 23 7.81 6.68 1.07
C ASP A 23 7.49 6.02 2.41
N VAL A 24 7.82 6.71 3.50
CA VAL A 24 7.40 6.31 4.86
C VAL A 24 6.06 6.97 5.16
N THR A 25 5.02 6.16 5.36
CA THR A 25 3.68 6.64 5.73
C THR A 25 3.59 6.93 7.22
N SER A 26 4.19 6.08 8.05
CA SER A 26 4.28 6.30 9.49
C SER A 26 5.47 5.55 10.08
N LEU A 27 6.04 6.13 11.14
CA LEU A 27 7.13 5.55 11.91
C LEU A 27 6.82 5.78 13.38
N SER A 28 6.73 4.69 14.15
CA SER A 28 6.69 4.73 15.60
C SER A 28 7.91 4.01 16.14
N SER A 29 8.59 4.61 17.12
CA SER A 29 9.78 3.99 17.68
C SER A 29 9.90 4.28 19.17
N SER A 30 10.43 3.27 19.86
CA SER A 30 10.75 3.25 21.28
C SER A 30 12.05 2.45 21.44
N PRO A 31 12.74 2.55 22.59
CA PRO A 31 13.94 1.75 22.85
C PRO A 31 13.71 0.24 22.73
N GLU A 32 12.48 -0.22 23.00
CA GLU A 32 12.09 -1.63 23.04
C GLU A 32 11.45 -2.14 21.74
N GLN A 33 10.95 -1.25 20.88
CA GLN A 33 10.24 -1.63 19.67
C GLN A 33 10.20 -0.48 18.66
N ALA A 34 10.31 -0.79 17.37
CA ALA A 34 10.03 0.15 16.29
C ALA A 34 9.06 -0.48 15.28
N SER A 35 8.12 0.30 14.76
CA SER A 35 7.23 -0.09 13.67
C SER A 35 7.28 0.95 12.57
N ILE A 36 7.44 0.48 11.34
CA ILE A 36 7.53 1.33 10.16
C ILE A 36 6.54 0.86 9.10
N TYR A 37 5.78 1.81 8.57
CA TYR A 37 4.84 1.60 7.49
C TYR A 37 5.39 2.29 6.25
N LEU A 38 5.63 1.48 5.22
CA LEU A 38 6.23 1.89 3.97
C LEU A 38 5.22 1.74 2.84
N GLN A 39 5.30 2.67 1.90
CA GLN A 39 4.61 2.59 0.63
C GLN A 39 5.65 2.57 -0.48
N LEU A 40 5.67 1.48 -1.24
CA LEU A 40 6.73 1.16 -2.19
C LEU A 40 6.12 0.96 -3.58
N PRO A 41 6.84 1.27 -4.66
CA PRO A 41 6.52 0.73 -5.98
C PRO A 41 6.51 -0.81 -5.93
N PRO A 42 5.53 -1.50 -6.54
CA PRO A 42 5.43 -2.96 -6.48
C PRO A 42 6.70 -3.68 -6.94
N GLU A 43 7.37 -3.17 -7.98
CA GLU A 43 8.63 -3.67 -8.50
C GLU A 43 9.81 -3.53 -7.52
N ALA A 44 9.72 -2.56 -6.60
CA ALA A 44 10.73 -2.31 -5.58
C ALA A 44 10.56 -3.21 -4.35
N MET A 45 9.37 -3.78 -4.14
CA MET A 45 9.05 -4.61 -2.97
C MET A 45 10.06 -5.75 -2.77
N GLY A 46 10.37 -6.52 -3.82
CA GLY A 46 11.32 -7.64 -3.72
C GLY A 46 12.72 -7.21 -3.26
N ARG A 47 13.21 -6.05 -3.74
CA ARG A 47 14.52 -5.51 -3.35
C ARG A 47 14.53 -5.03 -1.90
N VAL A 48 13.49 -4.33 -1.47
CA VAL A 48 13.36 -3.84 -0.09
C VAL A 48 13.23 -5.01 0.89
N ARG A 49 12.45 -6.05 0.56
CA ARG A 49 12.35 -7.28 1.37
C ARG A 49 13.67 -8.03 1.48
N HIS A 50 14.42 -8.14 0.37
CA HIS A 50 15.73 -8.77 0.38
C HIS A 50 16.71 -7.96 1.26
N ALA A 51 16.74 -6.64 1.14
CA ALA A 51 17.58 -5.79 1.97
C ALA A 51 17.18 -5.85 3.45
N LEU A 52 15.87 -5.91 3.74
CA LEU A 52 15.33 -6.11 5.08
C LEU A 52 15.81 -7.45 5.70
N ALA A 53 15.88 -8.53 4.92
CA ALA A 53 16.41 -9.82 5.38
C ALA A 53 17.92 -9.80 5.69
N GLN A 54 18.66 -8.80 5.18
CA GLN A 54 20.09 -8.62 5.45
C GLN A 54 20.35 -7.69 6.65
N LEU A 55 19.32 -7.04 7.20
CA LEU A 55 19.48 -6.20 8.39
C LEU A 55 19.73 -7.09 9.63
N PRO A 56 20.64 -6.67 10.53
CA PRO A 56 20.96 -7.45 11.72
C PRO A 56 19.76 -7.58 12.67
N GLY A 57 19.46 -8.82 13.04
CA GLY A 57 18.39 -9.19 13.97
C GLY A 57 17.18 -9.83 13.27
N THR A 58 16.12 -10.13 14.04
CA THR A 58 14.95 -10.86 13.52
C THR A 58 13.73 -9.96 13.46
N ILE A 59 13.06 -9.92 12.30
CA ILE A 59 11.82 -9.16 12.09
C ILE A 59 10.70 -9.82 12.89
N ALA A 60 10.00 -9.04 13.72
CA ALA A 60 8.92 -9.56 14.56
C ALA A 60 7.65 -9.86 13.75
N SER A 61 7.34 -9.01 12.77
CA SER A 61 6.28 -9.22 11.80
C SER A 61 6.54 -8.44 10.52
N GLU A 62 6.25 -9.07 9.39
CA GLU A 62 6.27 -8.45 8.07
C GLU A 62 4.91 -8.69 7.42
N ASN A 63 4.20 -7.62 7.09
CA ASN A 63 2.99 -7.70 6.27
C ASN A 63 3.20 -6.90 4.99
N ALA A 64 3.17 -7.60 3.86
CA ALA A 64 3.24 -7.01 2.53
C ALA A 64 1.90 -7.21 1.81
N SER A 65 1.31 -6.12 1.31
CA SER A 65 0.15 -6.19 0.44
C SER A 65 0.43 -5.47 -0.88
N VAL A 66 0.06 -6.14 -1.97
CA VAL A 66 -0.02 -5.56 -3.30
C VAL A 66 -1.47 -5.70 -3.73
N SER A 67 -2.16 -4.59 -3.92
CA SER A 67 -3.52 -4.62 -4.44
C SER A 67 -3.46 -4.81 -5.95
N ASP A 68 -3.88 -5.97 -6.45
CA ASP A 68 -4.15 -6.13 -7.89
C ASP A 68 -5.60 -5.70 -8.17
N LEU A 69 -5.74 -4.54 -8.81
CA LEU A 69 -7.02 -3.96 -9.20
C LEU A 69 -7.22 -3.99 -10.72
N THR A 70 -6.44 -4.82 -11.44
CA THR A 70 -6.46 -4.87 -12.91
C THR A 70 -7.86 -5.17 -13.44
N ASP A 71 -8.54 -6.16 -12.85
CA ASP A 71 -9.90 -6.53 -13.28
C ASP A 71 -10.91 -5.44 -12.95
N SER A 72 -10.79 -4.80 -11.77
CA SER A 72 -11.63 -3.67 -11.38
C SER A 72 -11.47 -2.48 -12.33
N VAL A 73 -10.24 -2.12 -12.67
CA VAL A 73 -9.95 -1.05 -13.65
C VAL A 73 -10.54 -1.42 -15.02
N ARG A 74 -10.36 -2.66 -15.49
CA ARG A 74 -10.93 -3.14 -16.76
C ARG A 74 -12.46 -3.04 -16.77
N GLN A 75 -13.12 -3.38 -15.67
CA GLN A 75 -14.57 -3.26 -15.55
C GLN A 75 -15.05 -1.81 -15.57
N LEU A 76 -14.37 -0.91 -14.84
CA LEU A 76 -14.69 0.51 -14.82
C LEU A 76 -14.48 1.15 -16.20
N ASP A 77 -13.38 0.83 -16.87
CA ASP A 77 -13.12 1.30 -18.24
C ASP A 77 -14.18 0.77 -19.22
N GLY A 78 -14.55 -0.51 -19.12
CA GLY A 78 -15.63 -1.08 -19.91
C GLY A 78 -16.98 -0.39 -19.70
N ARG A 79 -17.30 0.05 -18.47
CA ARG A 79 -18.50 0.86 -18.19
C ARG A 79 -18.39 2.25 -18.82
N LEU A 80 -17.24 2.90 -18.70
CA LEU A 80 -16.98 4.22 -19.29
C LEU A 80 -17.15 4.19 -20.82
N GLN A 81 -16.60 3.17 -21.49
CA GLN A 81 -16.74 2.99 -22.93
C GLN A 81 -18.19 2.77 -23.35
N LYS A 82 -18.96 1.96 -22.60
CA LYS A 82 -20.39 1.75 -22.86
C LYS A 82 -21.17 3.06 -22.72
N LEU A 83 -20.88 3.84 -21.69
CA LEU A 83 -21.56 5.12 -21.46
C LEU A 83 -21.24 6.14 -22.57
N ASN A 84 -19.97 6.21 -23.01
CA ASN A 84 -19.57 7.07 -24.13
C ASN A 84 -20.28 6.69 -25.44
N ARG A 85 -20.44 5.39 -25.72
CA ARG A 85 -21.18 4.92 -26.90
C ARG A 85 -22.67 5.28 -26.80
N ALA A 86 -23.28 5.05 -25.65
CA ALA A 86 -24.68 5.39 -25.42
C ALA A 86 -24.95 6.90 -25.58
N ASP A 87 -24.04 7.76 -25.07
CA ASP A 87 -24.14 9.23 -25.20
C ASP A 87 -24.09 9.67 -26.67
N LEU A 88 -23.18 9.09 -27.47
CA LEU A 88 -23.09 9.36 -28.91
C LEU A 88 -24.33 8.91 -29.68
N GLU A 89 -24.89 7.75 -29.35
CA GLU A 89 -26.13 7.26 -29.97
C GLU A 89 -27.33 8.15 -29.60
N LEU A 90 -27.43 8.55 -28.33
CA LEU A 90 -28.43 9.50 -27.85
C LEU A 90 -28.30 10.85 -28.56
N GLU A 91 -27.10 11.40 -28.65
CA GLU A 91 -26.85 12.66 -29.36
C GLU A 91 -27.27 12.58 -30.84
N ARG A 92 -27.03 11.44 -31.49
CA ARG A 92 -27.47 11.20 -32.87
C ARG A 92 -28.99 11.16 -32.99
N LEU A 93 -29.67 10.45 -32.08
CA LEU A 93 -31.14 10.33 -32.06
C LEU A 93 -31.80 11.68 -31.77
N MET A 94 -31.23 12.45 -30.85
CA MET A 94 -31.72 13.79 -30.50
C MET A 94 -31.61 14.79 -31.65
N ARG A 95 -30.52 14.77 -32.42
CA ARG A 95 -30.39 15.61 -33.63
C ARG A 95 -31.48 15.32 -34.68
N SER A 96 -32.10 14.13 -34.61
CA SER A 96 -33.22 13.75 -35.49
C SER A 96 -34.61 13.99 -34.89
N ALA A 97 -34.70 14.39 -33.62
CA ALA A 97 -35.96 14.65 -32.94
C ALA A 97 -36.38 16.13 -33.08
N LEU A 98 -37.66 16.38 -33.37
CA LEU A 98 -38.26 17.72 -33.58
C LEU A 98 -38.98 18.26 -32.33
N GLU A 99 -39.04 17.49 -31.23
CA GLU A 99 -39.84 17.82 -30.05
C GLU A 99 -39.00 18.47 -28.94
N HIS A 100 -39.51 19.58 -28.40
CA HIS A 100 -38.81 20.43 -27.43
C HIS A 100 -38.73 19.79 -26.03
N ASP A 101 -39.74 19.01 -25.61
CA ASP A 101 -39.75 18.34 -24.29
C ASP A 101 -38.72 17.20 -24.22
N LEU A 102 -38.46 16.54 -25.35
CA LEU A 102 -37.38 15.57 -25.51
C LEU A 102 -36.00 16.22 -25.34
N PHE A 103 -35.87 17.52 -25.65
CA PHE A 103 -34.61 18.25 -25.54
C PHE A 103 -34.23 18.53 -24.08
N ASP A 104 -35.16 18.98 -23.23
CA ASP A 104 -34.86 19.25 -21.82
C ASP A 104 -34.53 17.97 -21.04
N ALA A 105 -35.29 16.90 -21.28
CA ALA A 105 -35.01 15.58 -20.71
C ALA A 105 -33.62 15.07 -21.14
N PHE A 106 -33.23 15.31 -22.40
CA PHE A 106 -31.92 14.95 -22.90
C PHE A 106 -30.78 15.78 -22.29
N VAL A 107 -30.96 17.09 -22.13
CA VAL A 107 -29.97 17.94 -21.47
C VAL A 107 -29.74 17.44 -20.04
N ALA A 108 -30.81 17.15 -19.30
CA ALA A 108 -30.72 16.58 -17.95
C ALA A 108 -30.01 15.21 -17.93
N GLN A 109 -30.35 14.31 -18.88
CA GLN A 109 -29.70 13.01 -19.04
C GLN A 109 -28.19 13.17 -19.31
N ARG A 110 -27.82 14.11 -20.19
CA ARG A 110 -26.42 14.35 -20.59
C ARG A 110 -25.60 14.89 -19.43
N GLU A 111 -26.18 15.77 -18.59
CA GLU A 111 -25.53 16.22 -17.37
C GLU A 111 -25.26 15.06 -16.40
N LEU A 112 -26.24 14.16 -16.19
CA LEU A 112 -26.06 12.98 -15.36
C LEU A 112 -24.97 12.06 -15.93
N CYS A 113 -24.96 11.83 -17.23
CA CYS A 113 -23.91 11.06 -17.90
C CYS A 113 -22.53 11.72 -17.77
N SER A 114 -22.43 13.05 -17.81
CA SER A 114 -21.15 13.75 -17.57
C SER A 114 -20.63 13.48 -16.17
N ARG A 115 -21.48 13.61 -15.15
CA ARG A 115 -21.12 13.36 -13.75
C ARG A 115 -20.72 11.91 -13.51
N GLU A 116 -21.43 10.95 -14.10
CA GLU A 116 -21.06 9.53 -14.01
C GLU A 116 -19.70 9.25 -14.66
N ARG A 117 -19.37 9.89 -15.80
CA ARG A 117 -18.05 9.75 -16.43
C ARG A 117 -16.94 10.29 -15.55
N GLU A 118 -17.13 11.48 -14.98
CA GLU A 118 -16.17 12.09 -14.05
C GLU A 118 -15.96 11.20 -12.81
N SER A 119 -17.04 10.61 -12.29
CA SER A 119 -16.99 9.65 -11.18
C SER A 119 -16.21 8.38 -11.55
N LEU A 120 -16.51 7.76 -12.70
CA LEU A 120 -15.82 6.57 -13.19
C LEU A 120 -14.33 6.85 -13.45
N GLN A 121 -14.00 7.99 -14.04
CA GLN A 121 -12.62 8.41 -14.28
C GLN A 121 -11.87 8.57 -12.96
N SER A 122 -12.48 9.24 -11.98
CA SER A 122 -11.89 9.40 -10.65
C SER A 122 -11.66 8.04 -9.95
N GLN A 123 -12.59 7.10 -10.10
CA GLN A 123 -12.44 5.74 -9.57
C GLN A 123 -11.30 4.97 -10.24
N ILE A 124 -11.16 5.08 -11.57
CA ILE A 124 -10.05 4.47 -12.33
C ILE A 124 -8.72 5.06 -11.86
N ASP A 125 -8.61 6.37 -11.77
CA ASP A 125 -7.37 7.05 -11.37
C ASP A 125 -6.97 6.63 -9.94
N ASN A 126 -7.93 6.56 -9.02
CA ASN A 126 -7.70 6.08 -7.66
C ASN A 126 -7.24 4.61 -7.63
N ALA A 127 -7.88 3.72 -8.40
CA ALA A 127 -7.51 2.31 -8.47
C ALA A 127 -6.11 2.12 -9.09
N LEU A 128 -5.75 2.93 -10.08
CA LEU A 128 -4.40 2.96 -10.67
C LEU A 128 -3.35 3.47 -9.67
N GLN A 129 -3.68 4.46 -8.85
CA GLN A 129 -2.78 4.91 -7.78
C GLN A 129 -2.59 3.85 -6.69
N GLN A 130 -3.64 3.08 -6.36
CA GLN A 130 -3.58 1.99 -5.38
C GLN A 130 -2.75 0.81 -5.87
N THR A 131 -2.85 0.44 -7.16
CA THR A 131 -2.02 -0.61 -7.77
C THR A 131 -0.54 -0.21 -7.87
N ARG A 132 -0.24 1.09 -7.99
CA ARG A 132 1.14 1.62 -7.97
C ARG A 132 1.81 1.62 -6.61
N ARG A 133 1.12 1.21 -5.55
CA ARG A 133 1.57 1.39 -4.17
C ARG A 133 1.39 0.10 -3.38
N ALA A 134 2.46 -0.68 -3.29
CA ALA A 134 2.55 -1.80 -2.39
C ALA A 134 2.83 -1.31 -0.96
N GLN A 135 2.19 -1.92 0.03
CA GLN A 135 2.36 -1.57 1.44
C GLN A 135 3.25 -2.60 2.12
N LEU A 136 4.21 -2.14 2.91
CA LEU A 136 5.06 -2.98 3.74
C LEU A 136 5.04 -2.45 5.17
N ASN A 137 4.51 -3.25 6.10
CA ASN A 137 4.56 -2.97 7.53
C ASN A 137 5.59 -3.91 8.17
N VAL A 138 6.54 -3.32 8.88
CA VAL A 138 7.61 -4.04 9.56
C VAL A 138 7.66 -3.61 11.01
N THR A 139 7.71 -4.61 11.90
CA THR A 139 7.89 -4.39 13.33
C THR A 139 9.19 -5.05 13.80
N PHE A 140 9.96 -4.30 14.57
CA PHE A 140 11.22 -4.70 15.20
C PHE A 140 11.05 -4.65 16.72
N THR A 141 11.50 -5.67 17.45
CA THR A 141 11.46 -5.73 18.93
C THR A 141 12.88 -5.83 19.46
N ARG A 142 13.23 -5.21 20.59
CA ARG A 142 14.59 -5.21 21.12
C ARG A 142 15.04 -6.60 21.58
N THR A 143 16.32 -6.92 21.37
CA THR A 143 16.96 -8.11 21.95
C THR A 143 17.25 -7.87 23.40
N ALA A 144 16.63 -8.65 24.28
CA ALA A 144 17.03 -8.70 25.67
C ALA A 144 18.48 -9.22 25.68
N ALA A 145 19.44 -8.36 26.03
CA ALA A 145 20.80 -8.79 26.27
C ALA A 145 20.72 -9.95 27.27
N ILE A 146 21.28 -11.12 26.91
CA ILE A 146 21.34 -12.28 27.79
C ILE A 146 22.21 -11.90 29.00
N GLY A 147 21.57 -11.32 30.01
CA GLY A 147 22.08 -11.09 31.36
C GLY A 147 21.44 -12.10 32.30
N GLY A 148 21.62 -13.39 32.03
CA GLY A 148 21.36 -14.41 33.05
C GLY A 148 22.46 -14.33 34.12
N PRO A 149 22.13 -14.39 35.42
CA PRO A 149 23.16 -14.34 36.46
C PRO A 149 24.15 -15.49 36.25
N VAL A 150 25.45 -15.16 36.24
CA VAL A 150 26.53 -16.15 36.28
C VAL A 150 26.33 -16.96 37.56
N ARG A 151 25.77 -18.15 37.44
CA ARG A 151 25.75 -19.13 38.53
C ARG A 151 27.18 -19.63 38.66
N VAL A 152 27.95 -18.99 39.53
CA VAL A 152 29.24 -19.50 39.98
C VAL A 152 28.97 -20.92 40.51
N PRO A 153 29.60 -21.97 39.96
CA PRO A 153 29.47 -23.29 40.55
C PRO A 153 30.14 -23.24 41.93
N ASP A 154 29.34 -23.39 42.99
CA ASP A 154 29.87 -23.61 44.33
C ASP A 154 30.62 -24.94 44.36
N LYS A 155 31.96 -24.81 44.38
CA LYS A 155 33.00 -25.71 44.90
C LYS A 155 33.14 -27.14 44.33
N PRO A 156 34.39 -27.54 43.98
CA PRO A 156 34.81 -28.93 44.03
C PRO A 156 35.41 -29.30 45.40
N PHE A 157 34.85 -30.36 45.99
CA PHE A 157 35.52 -31.48 46.67
C PHE A 157 36.19 -31.34 48.07
N LEU A 158 35.70 -32.26 48.94
CA LEU A 158 36.40 -33.16 49.88
C LEU A 158 36.72 -32.68 51.30
N GLU A 159 35.83 -33.09 52.21
CA GLU A 159 36.22 -33.55 53.53
C GLU A 159 36.97 -34.89 53.41
N ARG A 160 38.21 -34.92 53.93
CA ARG A 160 38.79 -36.05 54.68
C ARG A 160 39.74 -35.50 55.72
#